data_AF-A0A2D5S4R6-F1
#
_entry.id   AF-A0A2D5S4R6-F1
#
_cell.length_a   1.000
_cell.length_b   1.000
_cell.length_c   1.000
_cell.angle_alpha   90.00
_cell.angle_beta   90.00
_cell.angle_gamma   90.00
#
_symmetry.space_group_name_H-M   'P 1'
#
loop_
_entity.id
_entity.type
_entity.pdbx_description
1 polymer ?
#
loop_
_entity_poly.entity_id
_entity_poly.type
_entity_poly.pdbx_seq_one_letter_code
_entity_poly.pdbx_strand_id
1 'polypeptide(L)'
;MSPTSNSIETLGFQYPGRRSEGPATREPAAGFPEIREGGVAADPATKPAAKTEDQAGLLRRMARRLGADPSDPKIGTAEGLARVGAERLISSAFLEPIIRDAREKSAPTGLFAPGTGEKRFGHLFDRAIADSIAASTEFTGVASMERRLLARIEDALGSNVTPTERVTSETTS
;
A
#
# COMPACT_ATOMS: atom_id res chain seq x y z
N MET A 1 -15.23 -54.47 8.28
CA MET A 1 -14.14 -54.40 7.29
C MET A 1 -13.83 -52.93 7.06
N SER A 2 -12.56 -52.56 7.27
CA SER A 2 -12.03 -51.20 7.32
C SER A 2 -12.06 -50.50 5.95
N PRO A 3 -12.12 -49.17 5.88
CA PRO A 3 -11.74 -48.44 4.68
C PRO A 3 -10.21 -48.38 4.57
N THR A 4 -9.66 -48.95 3.50
CA THR A 4 -8.25 -48.81 3.13
C THR A 4 -7.95 -47.42 2.60
N SER A 5 -6.94 -46.81 3.21
CA SER A 5 -6.25 -45.59 2.79
C SER A 5 -5.87 -45.60 1.32
N ASN A 6 -6.10 -44.48 0.62
CA ASN A 6 -5.32 -44.13 -0.57
C ASN A 6 -4.45 -42.92 -0.24
N SER A 7 -3.16 -43.21 -0.16
CA SER A 7 -2.04 -42.29 0.02
C SER A 7 -1.94 -41.35 -1.17
N ILE A 8 -1.79 -40.05 -0.90
CA ILE A 8 -1.36 -39.07 -1.90
C ILE A 8 0.17 -39.13 -1.95
N GLU A 9 0.71 -39.60 -3.08
CA GLU A 9 2.14 -39.55 -3.37
C GLU A 9 2.56 -38.10 -3.64
N THR A 10 3.37 -37.56 -2.72
CA THR A 10 4.06 -36.28 -2.85
C THR A 10 5.22 -36.44 -3.84
N LEU A 11 5.01 -36.06 -5.09
CA LEU A 11 6.08 -35.90 -6.08
C LEU A 11 6.88 -34.63 -5.77
N GLY A 12 8.00 -34.81 -5.08
CA GLY A 12 9.04 -33.81 -4.89
C GLY A 12 9.80 -33.57 -6.20
N PHE A 13 9.64 -32.40 -6.79
CA PHE A 13 10.51 -31.93 -7.87
C PHE A 13 11.80 -31.36 -7.26
N GLN A 14 12.86 -32.14 -7.40
CA GLN A 14 14.23 -31.83 -7.03
C GLN A 14 14.88 -31.02 -8.17
N TYR A 15 15.26 -29.77 -7.92
CA TYR A 15 16.13 -28.99 -8.82
C TYR A 15 17.58 -29.08 -8.32
N PRO A 16 18.53 -29.65 -9.08
CA PRO A 16 19.95 -29.54 -8.79
C PRO A 16 20.58 -28.41 -9.63
N GLY A 17 21.12 -27.38 -8.97
CA GLY A 17 22.09 -26.51 -9.64
C GLY A 17 22.22 -25.09 -9.10
N ARG A 18 23.04 -24.89 -8.05
CA ARG A 18 24.07 -23.83 -8.08
C ARG A 18 25.07 -23.99 -6.93
N ARG A 19 26.33 -23.75 -7.29
CA ARG A 19 27.57 -23.96 -6.54
C ARG A 19 27.64 -23.14 -5.26
N SER A 20 28.16 -23.76 -4.20
CA SER A 20 28.79 -23.11 -3.07
C SER A 20 30.17 -22.59 -3.47
N GLU A 21 30.36 -21.27 -3.48
CA GLU A 21 31.68 -20.65 -3.43
C GLU A 21 31.74 -19.85 -2.13
N GLY A 22 32.62 -20.26 -1.21
CA GLY A 22 32.97 -19.46 -0.03
C GLY A 22 33.90 -18.30 -0.40
N PRO A 23 34.20 -17.42 0.55
CA PRO A 23 35.61 -17.20 0.80
C PRO A 23 36.02 -17.16 2.28
N ALA A 24 37.05 -17.96 2.53
CA ALA A 24 38.20 -17.79 3.41
C ALA A 24 38.19 -16.65 4.46
N THR A 25 38.30 -17.09 5.71
CA THR A 25 38.94 -16.37 6.82
C THR A 25 40.41 -16.07 6.50
N ARG A 26 40.84 -14.80 6.63
CA ARG A 26 42.25 -14.44 6.86
C ARG A 26 42.31 -13.24 7.80
N GLU A 27 43.11 -13.43 8.85
CA GLU A 27 43.37 -12.54 9.99
C GLU A 27 44.29 -11.33 9.65
N PRO A 28 44.59 -10.42 10.61
CA PRO A 28 44.73 -8.98 10.37
C PRO A 28 46.17 -8.51 10.13
N ALA A 29 46.33 -7.31 9.56
CA ALA A 29 47.58 -6.57 9.58
C ALA A 29 47.31 -5.09 9.92
N ALA A 30 48.06 -4.62 10.90
CA ALA A 30 48.01 -3.29 11.51
C ALA A 30 48.45 -2.16 10.56
N GLY A 31 47.90 -0.97 10.80
CA GLY A 31 48.37 0.28 10.20
C GLY A 31 47.48 1.49 10.52
N PHE A 32 47.66 2.10 11.70
CA PHE A 32 47.43 3.54 11.94
C PHE A 32 48.81 4.25 11.81
N PRO A 33 48.94 5.58 11.58
CA PRO A 33 48.05 6.73 11.86
C PRO A 33 47.80 7.58 10.58
N GLU A 34 47.22 8.79 10.50
CA GLU A 34 47.14 9.97 11.37
C GLU A 34 46.08 10.96 10.79
N ILE A 35 45.73 11.92 11.62
CA ILE A 35 44.61 12.88 11.58
C ILE A 35 44.78 13.96 10.51
N ARG A 36 43.68 14.38 9.85
CA ARG A 36 43.53 15.79 9.46
C ARG A 36 42.10 16.27 9.69
N GLU A 37 41.99 17.16 10.66
CA GLU A 37 40.83 17.97 10.99
C GLU A 37 40.37 18.81 9.80
N GLY A 38 39.07 18.83 9.57
CA GLY A 38 38.39 19.70 8.63
C GLY A 38 36.98 19.93 9.14
N GLY A 39 36.84 20.88 10.06
CA GLY A 39 35.57 21.22 10.67
C GLY A 39 34.55 21.73 9.65
N VAL A 40 33.33 21.22 9.78
CA VAL A 40 32.13 22.02 9.57
C VAL A 40 31.27 21.78 10.79
N ALA A 41 31.24 22.77 11.67
CA ALA A 41 30.29 22.83 12.76
C ALA A 41 28.88 22.85 12.15
N ALA A 42 28.22 21.70 12.15
CA ALA A 42 26.79 21.63 11.90
C ALA A 42 26.08 22.01 13.20
N ASP A 43 25.50 23.20 13.23
CA ASP A 43 24.52 23.63 14.22
C ASP A 43 23.49 22.50 14.48
N PRO A 44 23.36 21.98 15.71
CA PRO A 44 22.25 21.11 16.07
C PRO A 44 21.07 21.97 16.53
N ALA A 45 20.54 22.82 15.64
CA ALA A 45 19.42 23.68 15.98
C ALA A 45 18.48 23.93 14.79
N THR A 46 17.85 22.87 14.28
CA THR A 46 16.48 23.01 13.76
C THR A 46 15.75 21.70 14.02
N LYS A 47 14.82 21.73 14.98
CA LYS A 47 13.94 20.62 15.32
C LYS A 47 12.60 20.86 14.58
N PRO A 48 12.31 20.20 13.44
CA PRO A 48 10.95 20.14 12.91
C PRO A 48 10.29 18.83 13.36
N ALA A 49 10.38 18.45 14.63
CA ALA A 49 9.92 17.13 15.07
C ALA A 49 8.45 17.10 15.54
N ALA A 50 7.87 18.25 15.90
CA ALA A 50 6.57 18.28 16.57
C ALA A 50 5.35 18.19 15.64
N LYS A 51 5.46 18.64 14.36
CA LYS A 51 4.33 18.59 13.41
C LYS A 51 4.20 17.24 12.70
N THR A 52 5.33 16.58 12.43
CA THR A 52 5.37 15.34 11.62
C THR A 52 4.73 14.15 12.34
N GLU A 53 4.85 14.09 13.67
CA GLU A 53 4.34 12.98 14.48
C GLU A 53 2.80 12.95 14.53
N ASP A 54 2.15 14.12 14.61
CA ASP A 54 0.69 14.24 14.57
C ASP A 54 0.13 13.96 13.15
N GLN A 55 0.84 14.43 12.11
CA GLN A 55 0.49 14.15 10.71
C GLN A 55 0.52 12.65 10.39
N ALA A 56 1.58 11.94 10.81
CA ALA A 56 1.69 10.49 10.63
C ALA A 56 0.56 9.74 11.34
N GLY A 57 0.17 10.19 12.54
CA GLY A 57 -0.98 9.66 13.26
C GLY A 57 -2.29 9.85 12.50
N LEU A 58 -2.50 11.03 11.89
CA LEU A 58 -3.67 11.31 11.07
C LEU A 58 -3.71 10.45 9.81
N LEU A 59 -2.60 10.35 9.08
CA LEU A 59 -2.48 9.51 7.87
C LEU A 59 -2.83 8.05 8.17
N ARG A 60 -2.31 7.49 9.28
CA ARG A 60 -2.64 6.12 9.71
C ARG A 60 -4.13 5.95 10.04
N ARG A 61 -4.79 6.95 10.64
CA ARG A 61 -6.24 6.92 10.88
C ARG A 61 -7.02 6.93 9.57
N MET A 62 -6.60 7.75 8.61
CA MET A 62 -7.21 7.81 7.28
C MET A 62 -7.01 6.48 6.52
N ALA A 63 -5.82 5.90 6.58
CA ALA A 63 -5.52 4.59 6.00
C ALA A 63 -6.46 3.49 6.51
N ARG A 64 -6.67 3.41 7.83
CA ARG A 64 -7.60 2.44 8.42
C ARG A 64 -9.04 2.64 7.94
N ARG A 65 -9.50 3.88 7.82
CA ARG A 65 -10.85 4.19 7.29
C ARG A 65 -11.01 3.75 5.83
N LEU A 66 -9.94 3.86 5.05
CA LEU A 66 -9.88 3.40 3.67
C LEU A 66 -9.75 1.86 3.56
N GLY A 67 -9.61 1.15 4.70
CA GLY A 67 -9.35 -0.28 4.74
C GLY A 67 -7.93 -0.64 4.25
N ALA A 68 -7.05 0.34 4.15
CA ALA A 68 -5.66 0.16 3.76
C ALA A 68 -4.80 -0.22 4.98
N ASP A 69 -3.76 -1.00 4.75
CA ASP A 69 -2.85 -1.43 5.82
C ASP A 69 -2.05 -0.22 6.31
N PRO A 70 -2.25 0.26 7.55
CA PRO A 70 -1.55 1.43 8.06
C PRO A 70 -0.05 1.20 8.27
N SER A 71 0.43 -0.04 8.14
CA SER A 71 1.85 -0.40 8.19
C SER A 71 2.52 -0.46 6.81
N ASP A 72 1.76 -0.30 5.72
CA ASP A 72 2.32 -0.22 4.37
C ASP A 72 3.24 1.02 4.28
N PRO A 73 4.52 0.86 3.90
CA PRO A 73 5.45 1.98 3.79
C PRO A 73 4.99 3.04 2.80
N LYS A 74 4.19 2.69 1.78
CA LYS A 74 3.64 3.65 0.81
C LYS A 74 2.66 4.62 1.48
N ILE A 75 1.95 4.19 2.52
CA ILE A 75 0.91 5.00 3.17
C ILE A 75 1.48 5.99 4.19
N GLY A 76 2.80 5.93 4.44
CA GLY A 76 3.51 6.86 5.31
C GLY A 76 3.51 8.31 4.82
N THR A 77 3.10 8.57 3.58
CA THR A 77 3.02 9.92 3.00
C THR A 77 1.62 10.26 2.50
N ALA A 78 1.34 11.56 2.32
CA ALA A 78 0.07 12.02 1.78
C ALA A 78 -0.15 11.52 0.33
N GLU A 79 0.91 11.50 -0.47
CA GLU A 79 0.92 11.03 -1.86
C GLU A 79 0.59 9.55 -1.94
N GLY A 80 1.25 8.71 -1.13
CA GLY A 80 0.99 7.28 -1.20
C GLY A 80 -0.37 6.89 -0.58
N LEU A 81 -0.86 7.62 0.43
CA LEU A 81 -2.25 7.48 0.88
C LEU A 81 -3.24 7.87 -0.23
N ALA A 82 -3.00 8.98 -0.93
CA ALA A 82 -3.82 9.43 -2.05
C ALA A 82 -3.84 8.40 -3.19
N ARG A 83 -2.68 7.84 -3.52
CA ARG A 83 -2.51 6.79 -4.53
C ARG A 83 -3.31 5.54 -4.18
N VAL A 84 -3.10 4.98 -2.99
CA VAL A 84 -3.81 3.77 -2.54
C VAL A 84 -5.32 4.03 -2.46
N GLY A 85 -5.74 5.23 -2.06
CA GLY A 85 -7.14 5.64 -2.08
C GLY A 85 -7.73 5.69 -3.48
N ALA A 86 -7.01 6.28 -4.43
CA ALA A 86 -7.42 6.38 -5.81
C ALA A 86 -7.56 4.98 -6.46
N GLU A 87 -6.57 4.12 -6.28
CA GLU A 87 -6.58 2.75 -6.82
C GLU A 87 -7.77 1.96 -6.30
N ARG A 88 -8.01 1.96 -4.98
CA ARG A 88 -9.15 1.26 -4.38
C ARG A 88 -10.49 1.80 -4.85
N LEU A 89 -10.63 3.12 -4.89
CA LEU A 89 -11.87 3.76 -5.30
C LEU A 89 -12.19 3.40 -6.75
N ILE A 90 -11.20 3.47 -7.63
CA ILE A 90 -11.39 3.14 -9.05
C ILE A 90 -11.66 1.66 -9.26
N SER A 91 -10.88 0.80 -8.60
CA SER A 91 -11.07 -0.65 -8.65
C SER A 91 -12.49 -1.04 -8.26
N SER A 92 -12.93 -0.66 -7.06
CA SER A 92 -14.23 -1.09 -6.52
C SER A 92 -15.44 -0.38 -7.14
N ALA A 93 -15.34 0.92 -7.46
CA ALA A 93 -16.49 1.69 -7.93
C ALA A 93 -16.69 1.63 -9.44
N PHE A 94 -15.64 1.38 -10.23
CA PHE A 94 -15.69 1.44 -11.69
C PHE A 94 -15.27 0.15 -12.37
N LEU A 95 -14.13 -0.43 -12.00
CA LEU A 95 -13.58 -1.57 -12.73
C LEU A 95 -14.29 -2.88 -12.37
N GLU A 96 -14.46 -3.18 -11.08
CA GLU A 96 -15.10 -4.42 -10.61
C GLU A 96 -16.51 -4.61 -11.20
N PRO A 97 -17.42 -3.60 -11.23
CA PRO A 97 -18.73 -3.74 -11.86
C PRO A 97 -18.65 -4.06 -13.36
N ILE A 98 -17.73 -3.44 -14.09
CA ILE A 98 -17.55 -3.66 -15.54
C ILE A 98 -17.05 -5.09 -15.80
N ILE A 99 -16.07 -5.55 -15.02
CA ILE A 99 -15.50 -6.90 -15.16
C ILE A 99 -16.55 -7.96 -14.81
N ARG A 100 -17.30 -7.74 -13.72
CA ARG A 100 -18.42 -8.61 -13.34
C ARG A 100 -19.43 -8.73 -14.47
N ASP A 101 -19.89 -7.61 -15.01
CA ASP A 101 -20.88 -7.56 -16.08
C ASP A 101 -20.36 -8.25 -17.35
N ALA A 102 -19.11 -8.00 -17.73
CA ALA A 102 -18.47 -8.66 -18.87
C ALA A 102 -18.41 -10.18 -18.71
N ARG A 103 -18.06 -10.68 -17.52
CA ARG A 103 -18.04 -12.12 -17.24
C ARG A 103 -19.45 -12.71 -17.26
N GLU A 104 -20.42 -12.06 -16.64
CA GLU A 104 -21.80 -12.54 -16.58
C GLU A 104 -22.42 -12.62 -17.99
N LYS A 105 -22.13 -11.65 -18.85
CA LYS A 105 -22.56 -11.65 -20.27
C LYS A 105 -21.83 -12.66 -21.14
N SER A 106 -20.57 -12.95 -20.83
CA SER A 106 -19.72 -13.87 -21.61
C SER A 106 -19.81 -15.31 -21.12
N ALA A 107 -20.63 -15.58 -20.10
CA ALA A 107 -20.74 -16.91 -19.52
C ALA A 107 -21.30 -17.90 -20.56
N PRO A 108 -20.55 -18.96 -20.90
CA PRO A 108 -21.04 -19.98 -21.82
C PRO A 108 -22.27 -20.69 -21.25
N THR A 109 -23.19 -21.09 -22.13
CA THR A 109 -24.36 -21.89 -21.76
C THR A 109 -24.12 -23.38 -22.03
N GLY A 110 -24.69 -24.27 -21.22
CA GLY A 110 -24.62 -25.72 -21.44
C GLY A 110 -23.45 -26.40 -20.71
N LEU A 111 -22.79 -27.37 -21.36
CA LEU A 111 -21.77 -28.23 -20.73
C LEU A 111 -20.53 -27.48 -20.18
N PHE A 112 -20.28 -26.26 -20.66
CA PHE A 112 -19.18 -25.40 -20.21
C PHE A 112 -19.64 -24.26 -19.29
N ALA A 113 -20.92 -24.26 -18.88
CA ALA A 113 -21.44 -23.20 -18.02
C ALA A 113 -20.68 -23.11 -16.70
N PRO A 114 -20.58 -21.91 -16.10
CA PRO A 114 -19.83 -21.73 -14.87
C PRO A 114 -20.30 -22.69 -13.77
N GLY A 115 -19.35 -23.46 -13.25
CA GLY A 115 -19.60 -24.40 -12.18
C GLY A 115 -19.96 -23.69 -10.86
N THR A 116 -20.43 -24.45 -9.88
CA THR A 116 -20.76 -23.92 -8.54
C THR A 116 -19.56 -23.21 -7.89
N GLY A 117 -18.33 -23.69 -8.14
CA GLY A 117 -17.10 -23.06 -7.67
C GLY A 117 -16.89 -21.67 -8.27
N GLU A 118 -16.88 -21.55 -9.59
CA GLU A 118 -16.68 -20.26 -10.29
C GLU A 118 -17.74 -19.23 -9.89
N LYS A 119 -19.00 -19.63 -9.72
CA LYS A 119 -20.04 -18.72 -9.24
C LYS A 119 -19.77 -18.18 -7.85
N ARG A 120 -19.20 -18.99 -6.96
CA ARG A 120 -18.86 -18.58 -5.58
C ARG A 120 -17.63 -17.68 -5.55
N PHE A 121 -16.61 -17.99 -6.35
CA PHE A 121 -15.34 -17.27 -6.33
C PHE A 121 -15.23 -16.14 -7.36
N GLY A 122 -16.22 -16.00 -8.25
CA GLY A 122 -16.19 -15.01 -9.32
C GLY A 122 -15.96 -13.58 -8.82
N HIS A 123 -16.62 -13.17 -7.74
CA HIS A 123 -16.44 -11.83 -7.18
C HIS A 123 -15.00 -11.59 -6.68
N LEU A 124 -14.31 -12.61 -6.15
CA LEU A 124 -12.91 -12.48 -5.75
C LEU A 124 -12.00 -12.34 -6.97
N PHE A 125 -12.31 -13.07 -8.03
CA PHE A 125 -11.60 -12.96 -9.30
C PHE A 125 -11.79 -11.58 -9.94
N ASP A 126 -13.03 -11.07 -10.01
CA ASP A 126 -13.30 -9.73 -10.56
C ASP A 126 -12.52 -8.66 -9.83
N ARG A 127 -12.55 -8.72 -8.50
CA ARG A 127 -11.83 -7.79 -7.65
C ARG A 127 -10.33 -7.86 -7.87
N ALA A 128 -9.75 -9.05 -7.97
CA ALA A 128 -8.32 -9.21 -8.21
C ALA A 128 -7.90 -8.62 -9.58
N ILE A 129 -8.72 -8.81 -10.62
CA ILE A 129 -8.47 -8.19 -11.94
C ILE A 129 -8.65 -6.68 -11.87
N ALA A 130 -9.69 -6.18 -11.21
CA ALA A 130 -9.94 -4.76 -11.02
C ALA A 130 -8.78 -4.07 -10.30
N ASP A 131 -8.30 -4.67 -9.21
CA ASP A 131 -7.16 -4.20 -8.43
C ASP A 131 -5.87 -4.20 -9.28
N SER A 132 -5.64 -5.26 -10.07
CA SER A 132 -4.49 -5.35 -10.99
C SER A 132 -4.52 -4.26 -12.08
N ILE A 133 -5.69 -3.95 -12.63
CA ILE A 133 -5.83 -2.91 -13.66
C ILE A 133 -5.60 -1.53 -13.03
N ALA A 134 -6.20 -1.26 -11.87
CA ALA A 134 -6.03 0.00 -11.15
C ALA A 134 -4.56 0.24 -10.74
N ALA A 135 -3.85 -0.81 -10.33
CA ALA A 135 -2.44 -0.72 -9.97
C ALA A 135 -1.50 -0.53 -11.18
N SER A 136 -1.99 -0.66 -12.41
CA SER A 136 -1.15 -0.50 -13.60
C SER A 136 -0.72 0.96 -13.80
N THR A 137 0.54 1.16 -14.20
CA THR A 137 1.13 2.50 -14.39
C THR A 137 0.40 3.32 -15.46
N GLU A 138 -0.19 2.65 -16.45
CA GLU A 138 -0.84 3.29 -17.60
C GLU A 138 -2.27 3.76 -17.32
N PHE A 139 -2.86 3.44 -16.16
CA PHE A 139 -4.24 3.78 -15.87
C PHE A 139 -4.39 5.26 -15.45
N THR A 140 -4.59 6.14 -16.43
CA THR A 140 -4.68 7.60 -16.26
C THR A 140 -5.81 8.07 -15.32
N GLY A 141 -6.86 7.25 -15.16
CA GLY A 141 -7.95 7.53 -14.22
C GLY A 141 -7.46 7.61 -12.78
N VAL A 142 -6.54 6.72 -12.37
CA VAL A 142 -5.97 6.71 -11.02
C VAL A 142 -5.13 7.96 -10.81
N ALA A 143 -4.28 8.33 -11.77
CA ALA A 143 -3.47 9.54 -11.66
C ALA A 143 -4.30 10.82 -11.48
N SER A 144 -5.48 10.90 -12.12
CA SER A 144 -6.38 12.05 -11.96
C SER A 144 -7.07 12.07 -10.59
N MET A 145 -7.50 10.91 -10.11
CA MET A 145 -8.12 10.78 -8.79
C MET A 145 -7.10 10.99 -7.67
N GLU A 146 -5.88 10.48 -7.82
CA GLU A 146 -4.75 10.66 -6.93
C GLU A 146 -4.46 12.14 -6.70
N ARG A 147 -4.31 12.93 -7.78
CA ARG A 147 -4.12 14.38 -7.67
C ARG A 147 -5.23 15.06 -6.88
N ARG A 148 -6.49 14.65 -7.10
CA ARG A 148 -7.64 15.23 -6.39
C ARG A 148 -7.66 14.84 -4.91
N LEU A 149 -7.33 13.60 -4.59
CA LEU A 149 -7.24 13.12 -3.21
C LEU A 149 -6.07 13.76 -2.47
N LEU A 150 -4.92 13.91 -3.13
CA LEU A 150 -3.74 14.56 -2.57
C LEU A 150 -4.06 16.01 -2.16
N ALA A 151 -4.63 16.80 -3.07
CA ALA A 151 -5.04 18.18 -2.77
C ALA A 151 -5.99 18.24 -1.56
N ARG A 152 -6.89 17.25 -1.41
CA ARG A 152 -7.81 17.20 -0.28
C ARG A 152 -7.14 16.78 1.03
N ILE A 153 -6.16 15.89 0.98
CA ILE A 153 -5.37 15.46 2.13
C ILE A 153 -4.49 16.61 2.62
N GLU A 154 -3.82 17.32 1.71
CA GLU A 154 -2.99 18.49 2.01
C GLU A 154 -3.81 19.61 2.68
N ASP A 155 -5.00 19.90 2.14
CA ASP A 155 -5.95 20.85 2.74
C ASP A 155 -6.32 20.44 4.18
N ALA A 156 -6.66 19.15 4.40
CA ALA A 156 -6.98 18.63 5.72
C ALA A 156 -5.78 18.64 6.70
N LEU A 157 -4.56 18.49 6.20
CA LEU A 157 -3.33 18.58 7.00
C LEU A 157 -2.99 20.03 7.35
N GLY A 158 -3.29 20.98 6.45
CA GLY A 158 -3.07 22.42 6.63
C GLY A 158 -4.16 23.11 7.47
N SER A 159 -5.37 22.57 7.51
CA SER A 159 -6.52 23.16 8.21
C SER A 159 -6.58 22.90 9.72
N ASN A 160 -5.58 22.23 10.32
CA ASN A 160 -5.48 22.08 11.80
C ASN A 160 -5.10 23.39 12.53
N VAL A 161 -5.27 24.54 11.87
CA VAL A 161 -5.30 25.83 12.55
C VAL A 161 -6.59 25.90 13.37
N THR A 162 -6.43 25.80 14.68
CA THR A 162 -7.45 26.01 15.70
C THR A 162 -8.33 27.22 15.33
N PRO A 163 -9.67 27.13 15.37
CA PRO A 163 -10.50 28.31 15.57
C PRO A 163 -10.26 28.79 17.01
N THR A 164 -9.12 29.43 17.25
CA THR A 164 -8.90 30.21 18.46
C THR A 164 -9.70 31.49 18.28
N GLU A 165 -10.77 31.59 19.07
CA GLU A 165 -11.22 32.86 19.66
C GLU A 165 -11.83 33.88 18.68
N ARG A 166 -13.14 33.72 18.41
CA ARG A 166 -13.99 34.91 18.29
C ARG A 166 -14.40 35.35 19.70
N VAL A 167 -13.49 36.11 20.28
CA VAL A 167 -13.72 37.27 21.15
C VAL A 167 -15.16 37.41 21.65
N THR A 168 -15.34 37.03 22.92
CA THR A 168 -16.33 37.64 23.80
C THR A 168 -15.94 39.10 24.02
N SER A 169 -16.60 40.03 23.33
CA SER A 169 -16.73 41.41 23.82
C SER A 169 -17.71 42.17 22.93
N GLU A 170 -18.93 42.33 23.41
CA GLU A 170 -19.73 43.57 23.37
C GLU A 170 -21.13 43.27 23.93
N THR A 171 -21.77 44.05 24.78
CA THR A 171 -21.41 45.09 25.75
C THR A 171 -22.71 45.29 26.54
N THR A 172 -22.59 45.38 27.86
CA THR A 172 -23.65 45.82 28.78
C THR A 172 -24.19 47.19 28.37
N SER A 173 -25.50 47.31 28.15
CA SER A 173 -26.40 48.36 28.69
C SER A 173 -27.81 48.16 28.17
#